data_AF-A0A158A234-F1
#
_entry.id   AF-A0A158A234-F1
#
_cell.length_a   1.000
_cell.length_b   1.000
_cell.length_c   1.000
_cell.angle_alpha   90.00
_cell.angle_beta   90.00
_cell.angle_gamma   90.00
#
_symmetry.space_group_name_H-M   'P 1'
#
loop_
_entity.id
_entity.type
_entity.pdbx_description
1 polymer ?
#
loop_
_entity_poly.entity_id
_entity_poly.type
_entity_poly.pdbx_seq_one_letter_code
_entity_poly.pdbx_strand_id
1 'polypeptide(L)'
;MSTAHDDFDAWKRRRTLELAYELADSGRYEDFTDIAYALQFERGMATAQALIDDPDMRRVLNQRCGDAREKLAPLPAPEAVAAVEAVEAVAQTSNDHAQLPQAGDFARAPSFLRRALATFTRSGNAGDLNSAAS
;
A
#
# COMPACT_ATOMS: atom_id res chain seq x y z
N MET A 1 -31.92 -23.81 23.54
CA MET A 1 -32.35 -22.96 22.41
C MET A 1 -31.40 -21.77 22.35
N SER A 2 -30.48 -21.77 21.38
CA SER A 2 -29.40 -20.76 21.18
C SER A 2 -29.43 -20.17 19.75
N THR A 3 -30.49 -20.46 18.99
CA THR A 3 -30.56 -20.28 17.54
C THR A 3 -30.37 -18.83 17.11
N ALA A 4 -30.91 -17.86 17.85
CA ALA A 4 -30.78 -16.45 17.49
C ALA A 4 -29.33 -15.93 17.53
N HIS A 5 -28.50 -16.45 18.43
CA HIS A 5 -27.08 -16.09 18.49
C HIS A 5 -26.30 -16.78 17.37
N ASP A 6 -26.59 -18.05 17.13
CA ASP A 6 -25.98 -18.85 16.07
C ASP A 6 -26.29 -18.26 14.67
N ASP A 7 -27.51 -17.79 14.46
CA ASP A 7 -27.96 -17.14 13.22
C ASP A 7 -27.24 -15.81 12.98
N PHE A 8 -27.06 -15.01 14.03
CA PHE A 8 -26.32 -13.75 13.94
C PHE A 8 -24.84 -13.98 13.65
N ASP A 9 -24.23 -14.98 14.27
CA ASP A 9 -22.84 -15.37 14.01
C ASP A 9 -22.67 -15.97 12.61
N ALA A 10 -23.63 -16.77 12.14
CA ALA A 10 -23.66 -17.27 10.76
C ALA A 10 -23.77 -16.12 9.76
N TRP A 11 -24.64 -15.14 10.02
CA TRP A 11 -24.78 -13.95 9.19
C TRP A 11 -23.49 -13.11 9.15
N LYS A 12 -22.85 -12.85 10.31
CA LYS A 12 -21.57 -12.14 10.36
C LYS A 12 -20.49 -12.86 9.57
N ARG A 13 -20.34 -14.17 9.76
CA ARG A 13 -19.36 -14.98 9.01
C ARG A 13 -19.58 -14.90 7.51
N ARG A 14 -20.84 -15.04 7.07
CA ARG A 14 -21.21 -14.90 5.66
C ARG A 14 -20.84 -13.51 5.13
N ARG A 15 -21.18 -12.46 5.88
CA ARG A 15 -20.87 -11.08 5.46
C ARG A 15 -19.36 -10.82 5.37
N THR A 16 -18.57 -11.38 6.28
CA THR A 16 -17.11 -11.28 6.23
C THR A 16 -16.53 -11.96 4.99
N LEU A 17 -17.03 -13.15 4.62
CA LEU A 17 -16.59 -13.85 3.42
C LEU A 17 -16.97 -13.10 2.13
N GLU A 18 -18.18 -12.56 2.07
CA GLU A 18 -18.61 -11.73 0.93
C GLU A 18 -17.66 -10.54 0.73
N LEU A 19 -17.31 -9.84 1.80
CA LEU A 19 -16.36 -8.74 1.74
C LEU A 19 -14.95 -9.18 1.36
N ALA A 20 -14.49 -10.35 1.83
CA ALA A 20 -13.19 -10.89 1.43
C ALA A 20 -13.12 -11.10 -0.09
N TYR A 21 -14.20 -11.63 -0.69
CA TYR A 21 -14.28 -11.78 -2.14
C TYR A 21 -14.35 -10.44 -2.87
N GLU A 22 -15.13 -9.48 -2.38
CA GLU A 22 -15.18 -8.13 -2.95
C GLU A 22 -13.79 -7.46 -2.95
N LEU A 23 -13.01 -7.65 -1.88
CA LEU A 23 -11.63 -7.14 -1.80
C LEU A 23 -10.71 -7.86 -2.78
N ALA A 24 -10.77 -9.18 -2.86
CA ALA A 24 -9.96 -9.96 -3.81
C ALA A 24 -10.25 -9.55 -5.26
N ASP A 25 -11.52 -9.43 -5.62
CA ASP A 25 -11.98 -9.11 -6.97
C ASP A 25 -11.67 -7.65 -7.36
N SER A 26 -11.33 -6.78 -6.39
CA SER A 26 -10.96 -5.39 -6.67
C SER A 26 -9.59 -5.23 -7.33
N GLY A 27 -8.73 -6.26 -7.25
CA GLY A 27 -7.36 -6.24 -7.77
C GLY A 27 -6.42 -5.24 -7.08
N ARG A 28 -6.84 -4.65 -5.95
CA ARG A 28 -6.04 -3.71 -5.14
C ARG A 28 -5.10 -4.38 -4.15
N TYR A 29 -5.35 -5.65 -3.85
CA TYR A 29 -4.66 -6.42 -2.81
C TYR A 29 -3.79 -7.48 -3.49
N GLU A 30 -2.59 -7.77 -2.95
CA GLU A 30 -1.69 -8.73 -3.59
C GLU A 30 -2.09 -10.17 -3.26
N ASP A 31 -2.46 -10.44 -2.02
CA ASP A 31 -2.79 -11.78 -1.53
C ASP A 31 -3.83 -11.78 -0.40
N PHE A 32 -4.14 -12.97 0.12
CA PHE A 32 -5.08 -13.16 1.23
C PHE A 32 -4.64 -12.46 2.52
N THR A 33 -3.33 -12.23 2.74
CA THR A 33 -2.79 -11.58 3.93
C THR A 33 -3.17 -10.10 3.95
N ASP A 34 -3.07 -9.44 2.80
CA ASP A 34 -3.49 -8.04 2.67
C ASP A 34 -5.01 -7.89 2.89
N ILE A 35 -5.79 -8.85 2.37
CA ILE A 35 -7.24 -8.90 2.60
C ILE A 35 -7.54 -9.11 4.09
N ALA A 36 -6.81 -10.02 4.75
CA ALA A 36 -6.94 -10.27 6.18
C ALA A 36 -6.72 -8.99 7.00
N TYR A 37 -5.65 -8.27 6.67
CA TYR A 37 -5.31 -7.01 7.29
C TYR A 37 -6.43 -5.97 7.09
N ALA A 38 -6.91 -5.79 5.85
CA ALA A 38 -7.97 -4.84 5.55
C ALA A 38 -9.27 -5.15 6.31
N LEU A 39 -9.65 -6.43 6.38
CA LEU A 39 -10.84 -6.85 7.13
C LEU A 39 -10.70 -6.60 8.63
N GLN A 40 -9.54 -6.91 9.21
CA GLN A 40 -9.32 -6.79 10.65
C GLN A 40 -9.16 -5.34 11.10
N PHE A 41 -8.33 -4.54 10.42
CA PHE A 41 -7.93 -3.21 10.87
C PHE A 41 -8.77 -2.09 10.26
N GLU A 42 -9.15 -2.20 8.98
CA GLU A 42 -9.95 -1.15 8.33
C GLU A 42 -11.44 -1.33 8.59
N ARG A 43 -11.90 -2.59 8.75
CA ARG A 43 -13.32 -2.92 8.90
C ARG A 43 -13.70 -3.49 10.27
N GLY A 44 -12.74 -3.63 11.20
CA GLY A 44 -12.98 -4.09 12.57
C GLY A 44 -13.48 -5.54 12.67
N MET A 45 -13.28 -6.37 11.64
CA MET A 45 -13.77 -7.75 11.59
C MET A 45 -12.77 -8.69 12.25
N ALA A 46 -12.77 -8.74 13.58
CA ALA A 46 -11.82 -9.55 14.36
C ALA A 46 -11.85 -11.06 14.02
N THR A 47 -13.00 -11.58 13.57
CA THR A 47 -13.15 -12.99 13.19
C THR A 47 -12.72 -13.30 11.75
N ALA A 48 -12.31 -12.29 10.97
CA ALA A 48 -11.95 -12.48 9.57
C ALA A 48 -10.77 -13.44 9.40
N GLN A 49 -9.72 -13.27 10.21
CA GLN A 49 -8.51 -14.09 10.18
C GLN A 49 -8.85 -15.58 10.29
N ALA A 50 -9.66 -15.97 11.28
CA ALA A 50 -10.04 -17.36 11.49
C ALA A 50 -10.84 -17.96 10.31
N LEU A 51 -11.57 -17.15 9.54
CA LEU A 51 -12.36 -17.60 8.41
C LEU A 51 -11.54 -17.75 7.13
N ILE A 52 -10.56 -16.88 6.94
CA ILE A 52 -9.70 -16.85 5.74
C ILE A 52 -8.40 -17.65 5.91
N ASP A 53 -8.08 -18.06 7.14
CA ASP A 53 -6.92 -18.89 7.44
C ASP A 53 -7.04 -20.32 6.92
N ASP A 54 -8.23 -20.75 6.52
CA ASP A 54 -8.43 -22.05 5.86
C ASP A 54 -7.60 -22.15 4.56
N PRO A 55 -6.79 -23.22 4.37
CA PRO A 55 -5.90 -23.35 3.22
C PRO A 55 -6.61 -23.25 1.86
N ASP A 56 -7.82 -23.78 1.74
CA ASP A 56 -8.57 -23.74 0.49
C ASP A 56 -9.11 -22.34 0.24
N MET A 57 -9.58 -21.66 1.28
CA MET A 57 -9.97 -20.25 1.18
C MET A 57 -8.80 -19.35 0.74
N ARG A 58 -7.59 -19.55 1.30
CA ARG A 58 -6.39 -18.79 0.91
C ARG A 58 -6.08 -18.95 -0.57
N ARG A 59 -6.16 -20.18 -1.10
CA ARG A 59 -5.94 -20.46 -2.52
C ARG A 59 -6.94 -19.71 -3.40
N VAL A 60 -8.24 -19.76 -3.04
CA VAL A 60 -9.30 -19.08 -3.78
C VAL A 60 -9.10 -17.55 -3.79
N LEU A 61 -8.78 -16.96 -2.64
CA LEU A 61 -8.54 -15.51 -2.53
C LEU A 61 -7.32 -15.09 -3.34
N ASN A 62 -6.20 -15.82 -3.24
CA ASN A 62 -4.98 -15.51 -3.99
C ASN A 62 -5.20 -15.62 -5.50
N GLN A 63 -5.92 -16.65 -5.95
CA GLN A 63 -6.27 -16.79 -7.35
C GLN A 63 -7.10 -15.60 -7.83
N ARG A 64 -8.13 -15.21 -7.07
CA ARG A 64 -8.97 -14.05 -7.40
C ARG A 64 -8.19 -12.74 -7.44
N CYS A 65 -7.28 -12.52 -6.49
CA CYS A 65 -6.38 -11.36 -6.50
C CYS A 65 -5.53 -11.34 -7.78
N GLY A 66 -4.94 -12.48 -8.14
CA GLY A 66 -4.17 -12.63 -9.37
C GLY A 66 -4.99 -12.33 -10.62
N ASP A 67 -6.15 -12.98 -10.76
CA ASP A 67 -7.07 -12.81 -11.89
C ASP A 67 -7.55 -11.36 -12.01
N ALA A 68 -7.87 -10.70 -10.89
CA ALA A 68 -8.30 -9.30 -10.87
C ALA A 68 -7.17 -8.35 -11.26
N ARG A 69 -5.94 -8.60 -10.78
CA ARG A 69 -4.75 -7.83 -11.16
C ARG A 69 -4.41 -8.01 -12.64
N GLU A 70 -4.51 -9.22 -13.17
CA GLU A 70 -4.27 -9.49 -14.60
C GLU A 70 -5.29 -8.75 -15.48
N LYS A 71 -6.57 -8.73 -15.07
CA LYS A 71 -7.62 -7.96 -15.77
C LYS A 71 -7.37 -6.45 -15.75
N LEU A 72 -6.73 -5.94 -14.71
CA LEU A 72 -6.38 -4.51 -14.58
C LEU A 72 -5.03 -4.18 -15.21
N ALA A 73 -4.18 -5.18 -15.45
CA ALA A 73 -2.89 -4.97 -16.07
C ALA A 73 -3.07 -4.46 -17.50
N PRO A 74 -2.47 -3.33 -17.88
CA PRO A 74 -2.47 -2.89 -19.27
C PRO A 74 -1.82 -3.97 -20.13
N LEU A 75 -2.53 -4.44 -21.16
CA LEU A 75 -1.96 -5.35 -22.16
C LEU A 75 -0.66 -4.74 -22.69
N PRO A 76 0.44 -5.51 -22.80
CA PRO A 76 1.66 -5.00 -23.40
C PRO A 76 1.33 -4.53 -24.81
N ALA A 77 1.52 -3.23 -25.07
CA ALA A 77 1.41 -2.68 -26.41
C ALA A 77 2.32 -3.51 -27.33
N PRO A 78 1.84 -4.00 -28.48
CA PRO A 78 2.68 -4.76 -29.38
C PRO A 78 3.84 -3.88 -29.85
N GLU A 79 5.03 -4.23 -29.40
CA GLU A 79 6.33 -4.09 -30.07
C GLU A 79 6.39 -3.01 -31.17
N ALA A 80 6.86 -1.82 -30.80
CA ALA A 80 7.43 -0.86 -31.74
C ALA A 80 8.81 -1.35 -32.21
N VAL A 81 8.81 -2.39 -33.05
CA VAL A 81 9.95 -2.77 -33.88
C VAL A 81 9.93 -1.93 -35.16
N ALA A 82 10.47 -0.71 -35.12
CA ALA A 82 11.00 0.01 -36.30
C ALA A 82 11.54 1.40 -35.93
N ALA A 83 12.87 1.51 -35.77
CA ALA A 83 13.71 2.60 -36.29
C ALA A 83 15.08 2.54 -35.61
N VAL A 84 15.94 1.68 -36.13
CA VAL A 84 17.38 1.82 -35.99
C VAL A 84 17.86 2.72 -37.15
N GLU A 85 18.82 3.59 -36.86
CA GLU A 85 19.78 4.26 -37.79
C GLU A 85 19.49 5.69 -38.34
N ALA A 86 20.61 6.45 -38.34
CA ALA A 86 20.88 7.82 -38.83
C ALA A 86 20.35 8.97 -37.94
N VAL A 87 21.18 9.74 -37.23
CA VAL A 87 22.30 10.54 -37.76
C VAL A 87 23.46 10.62 -36.76
N GLU A 88 24.65 10.35 -37.29
CA GLU A 88 25.96 10.45 -36.68
C GLU A 88 26.50 11.91 -36.69
N ALA A 89 27.26 12.24 -35.65
CA ALA A 89 28.47 13.08 -35.67
C ALA A 89 28.42 14.63 -35.53
N VAL A 90 29.34 15.07 -34.65
CA VAL A 90 30.06 16.36 -34.56
C VAL A 90 29.45 17.49 -33.73
N ALA A 91 29.91 17.60 -32.47
CA ALA A 91 30.84 18.68 -32.07
C ALA A 91 31.27 18.49 -30.60
N GLN A 92 32.48 17.96 -30.40
CA GLN A 92 33.23 18.15 -29.16
C GLN A 92 33.71 19.60 -29.11
N THR A 93 33.20 20.41 -28.19
CA THR A 93 33.95 21.55 -27.63
C THR A 93 33.66 21.67 -26.15
N SER A 94 34.65 21.31 -25.34
CA SER A 94 35.17 22.11 -24.22
C SER A 94 34.16 22.93 -23.41
N ASN A 95 33.82 22.48 -22.20
CA ASN A 95 34.27 23.17 -20.99
C ASN A 95 34.01 22.34 -19.74
N ASP A 96 35.09 22.14 -19.01
CA ASP A 96 35.16 21.57 -17.67
C ASP A 96 34.53 22.57 -16.68
N HIS A 97 33.34 22.25 -16.18
CA HIS A 97 32.77 22.89 -15.01
C HIS A 97 32.00 21.84 -14.23
N ALA A 98 32.61 21.41 -13.13
CA ALA A 98 31.97 20.63 -12.07
C ALA A 98 30.62 21.24 -11.68
N GLN A 99 29.52 20.58 -12.04
CA GLN A 99 28.20 20.86 -11.49
C GLN A 99 27.48 19.55 -11.13
N LEU A 100 27.02 19.56 -9.89
CA LEU A 100 26.39 18.50 -9.10
C LEU A 100 25.18 17.85 -9.80
N PRO A 101 24.82 16.60 -9.45
CA PRO A 101 23.65 15.92 -10.01
C PRO A 101 22.37 16.76 -9.81
N GLN A 102 21.65 16.95 -10.92
CA GLN A 102 20.38 17.65 -10.98
C GLN A 102 19.33 16.93 -10.12
N ALA A 103 18.52 17.70 -9.39
CA ALA A 103 17.47 17.26 -8.48
C ALA A 103 16.21 16.67 -9.18
N GLY A 104 16.41 15.84 -10.22
CA GLY A 104 15.34 15.16 -10.96
C GLY A 104 15.13 13.69 -10.57
N ASP A 105 16.12 13.05 -9.95
CA ASP A 105 16.12 11.60 -9.66
C ASP A 105 15.37 11.18 -8.39
N PHE A 106 14.61 12.08 -7.75
CA PHE A 106 13.84 11.79 -6.53
C PHE A 106 12.32 11.63 -6.74
N ALA A 107 11.84 11.55 -7.98
CA ALA A 107 10.42 11.29 -8.25
C ALA A 107 10.00 9.82 -8.10
N ARG A 108 10.85 8.96 -7.55
CA ARG A 108 10.52 7.57 -7.18
C ARG A 108 10.88 7.27 -5.74
N ALA A 109 10.04 7.74 -4.83
CA ALA A 109 10.01 7.27 -3.45
C ALA A 109 8.56 6.89 -3.07
N PRO A 110 8.32 5.71 -2.47
CA PRO A 110 7.01 5.28 -2.01
C PRO A 110 6.49 6.21 -0.90
N SER A 111 5.19 6.50 -0.96
CA SER A 111 4.47 7.46 -0.12
C SER A 111 4.26 6.99 1.32
N PHE A 112 5.33 6.82 2.10
CA PHE A 112 5.23 6.45 3.53
C PHE A 112 5.86 7.47 4.51
N LEU A 113 6.38 8.61 4.05
CA LEU A 113 7.01 9.61 4.93
C LEU A 113 6.45 11.04 4.74
N ARG A 114 5.13 11.21 4.76
CA ARG A 114 4.50 12.56 4.84
C ARG A 114 3.52 12.77 5.98
N ARG A 115 3.42 11.85 6.94
CA ARG A 115 2.53 12.01 8.12
C ARG A 115 3.22 11.72 9.45
N ALA A 116 4.35 12.38 9.72
CA ALA A 116 5.01 12.33 11.02
C ALA A 116 5.62 13.67 11.47
N LEU A 117 5.02 14.81 11.08
CA LEU A 117 5.46 16.16 11.49
C LEU A 117 4.27 17.07 11.85
N ALA A 118 3.39 16.65 12.76
CA ALA A 118 2.26 17.49 13.16
C ALA A 118 1.82 17.40 14.63
N THR A 119 2.61 16.81 15.54
CA THR A 119 2.12 16.65 16.93
C THR A 119 3.20 16.72 17.99
N PHE A 120 3.99 17.81 18.07
CA PHE A 120 4.60 18.20 19.36
C PHE A 120 5.06 19.68 19.37
N THR A 121 4.11 20.61 19.37
CA THR A 121 4.37 22.03 19.70
C THR A 121 3.32 22.54 20.68
N ARG A 122 3.43 22.14 21.96
CA ARG A 122 3.00 22.95 23.12
C ARG A 122 3.37 22.25 24.43
N SER A 123 4.58 22.52 24.91
CA SER A 123 4.97 22.47 26.32
C SER A 123 6.06 23.54 26.42
N GLY A 124 5.79 24.72 26.96
CA GLY A 124 5.56 24.88 28.39
C GLY A 124 6.88 25.38 29.00
N ASN A 125 7.22 26.62 28.66
CA ASN A 125 8.36 27.37 29.19
C ASN A 125 8.16 27.62 30.70
N ALA A 126 9.03 27.07 31.54
CA ALA A 126 9.38 27.63 32.85
C ALA A 126 10.75 27.07 33.24
N GLY A 127 11.76 27.92 33.04
CA GLY A 127 13.16 27.61 33.31
C GLY A 127 13.50 27.51 34.79
N ASP A 128 14.64 26.86 34.98
CA ASP A 128 15.41 26.61 36.19
C ASP A 128 15.74 27.85 37.07
N LEU A 129 15.70 27.59 38.38
CA LEU A 129 16.73 27.84 39.40
C LEU A 129 17.31 29.25 39.64
N ASN A 130 17.14 29.66 40.92
CA ASN A 130 18.13 30.28 41.82
C ASN A 130 18.38 31.80 41.76
N SER A 131 17.98 32.51 42.83
CA SER A 131 18.67 33.69 43.34
C SER A 131 18.37 33.88 44.83
N ALA A 132 19.45 33.99 45.60
CA ALA A 132 19.49 34.18 47.04
C ALA A 132 19.08 35.61 47.47
N ALA A 133 18.47 35.74 48.65
CA ALA A 133 18.53 36.94 49.48
C ALA A 133 18.27 36.58 50.96
N SER A 134 19.33 36.56 51.75
CA SER A 134 19.35 36.80 53.20
C SER A 134 20.70 37.42 53.54
#